data_AF-A0A4Q4YIB6-F1
#
_entry.id   AF-A0A4Q4YIB6-F1
#
_cell.length_a   1.000
_cell.length_b   1.000
_cell.length_c   1.000
_cell.angle_alpha   90.00
_cell.angle_beta   90.00
_cell.angle_gamma   90.00
#
_symmetry.space_group_name_H-M   'P 1'
#
loop_
_entity.id
_entity.type
_entity.pdbx_description
1 polymer ?
#
loop_
_entity_poly.entity_id
_entity_poly.type
_entity_poly.pdbx_seq_one_letter_code
_entity_poly.pdbx_strand_id
1 'polypeptide(L)'
;MASAGQGIFPSANLGALTVEVVGLLASRNETVSVAESAAGGLISASILATPGAPKVYRSGLTLYTLESRVAFRSISRHQQHARYHHLLRPLLTTWQPAPAQALLAPAQLNSPRSKGARFSGSIPCRITSAASFSTISRRLEEQEEMPEDNEDWKNHPPYRTARKNEEFEKKWTATCSCGRVKYWLSRDRPLMSKYCHCVDCQSLHGAPFQWAAIFHKEDLHFEKGSEGLAFYNSQDKQTHHKLPCKVSCAYCHTPIMDEGRNMVLMFPGIIKYENPEHKKWFDPQCHIFYSQRVVDIPDGKPKWSKLDGISQLVNEVGDTKDVEAVVSKKKLDETEKEEKENDKKQEDEEKGNGKEEGKTDAS
;
A
#
# COMPACT_ATOMS: atom_id res chain seq x y z
N MET A 1 -17.77 35.58 43.95
CA MET A 1 -17.79 34.40 43.05
C MET A 1 -16.34 34.06 42.75
N ALA A 2 -15.85 32.81 42.82
CA ALA A 2 -16.56 31.54 42.96
C ALA A 2 -16.05 30.71 44.16
N SER A 3 -16.90 29.83 44.68
CA SER A 3 -16.57 28.88 45.76
C SER A 3 -17.18 27.51 45.46
N ALA A 4 -16.34 26.53 45.13
CA ALA A 4 -16.57 25.09 45.22
C ALA A 4 -15.21 24.41 44.95
N GLY A 5 -14.90 23.32 45.65
CA GLY A 5 -13.55 22.73 45.63
C GLY A 5 -13.09 22.32 44.22
N GLN A 6 -11.89 22.75 43.83
CA GLN A 6 -11.22 22.24 42.64
C GLN A 6 -10.97 20.73 42.81
N GLY A 7 -11.45 19.92 41.86
CA GLY A 7 -11.37 18.46 41.95
C GLY A 7 -9.93 17.97 41.86
N ILE A 8 -9.35 17.61 43.01
CA ILE A 8 -8.04 16.94 43.07
C ILE A 8 -8.18 15.57 42.40
N PHE A 9 -7.38 15.34 41.36
CA PHE A 9 -7.27 14.05 40.67
C PHE A 9 -5.87 13.44 40.89
N PRO A 10 -5.76 12.14 41.22
CA PRO A 10 -6.85 11.25 41.63
C PRO A 10 -7.52 11.72 42.93
N SER A 11 -8.77 11.30 43.18
CA SER A 11 -9.46 11.62 44.43
C SER A 11 -8.71 11.03 45.63
N ALA A 12 -8.83 11.62 46.82
CA ALA A 12 -7.99 11.27 47.99
C ALA A 12 -7.90 9.75 48.26
N ASN A 13 -9.04 9.04 48.23
CA ASN A 13 -9.08 7.58 48.42
C ASN A 13 -8.35 6.82 47.29
N LEU A 14 -8.50 7.26 46.05
CA LEU A 14 -7.86 6.64 44.89
C LEU A 14 -6.36 6.96 44.85
N GLY A 15 -5.96 8.16 45.25
CA GLY A 15 -4.55 8.56 45.41
C GLY A 15 -3.83 7.68 46.44
N ALA A 16 -4.43 7.45 47.61
CA ALA A 16 -3.86 6.57 48.63
C ALA A 16 -3.61 5.15 48.11
N LEU A 17 -4.62 4.54 47.47
CA LEU A 17 -4.50 3.21 46.84
C LEU A 17 -3.43 3.19 45.74
N THR A 18 -3.31 4.26 44.96
CA THR A 18 -2.37 4.29 43.84
C THR A 18 -0.92 4.47 44.31
N VAL A 19 -0.69 5.23 45.38
CA VAL A 19 0.61 5.29 46.08
C VAL A 19 1.03 3.91 46.59
N GLU A 20 0.11 3.15 47.19
CA GLU A 20 0.36 1.78 47.63
C GLU A 20 0.73 0.86 46.46
N VAL A 21 -0.06 0.86 45.38
CA VAL A 21 0.19 0.04 44.18
C VAL A 21 1.53 0.37 43.52
N VAL A 22 1.85 1.66 43.35
CA VAL A 22 3.14 2.09 42.77
C VAL A 22 4.30 1.71 43.68
N GLY A 23 4.15 1.86 45.01
CA GLY A 23 5.15 1.44 45.99
C GLY A 23 5.42 -0.07 45.96
N LEU A 24 4.37 -0.89 45.93
CA LEU A 24 4.48 -2.35 45.84
C LEU A 24 5.19 -2.79 44.55
N LEU A 25 4.74 -2.31 43.39
CA LEU A 25 5.37 -2.63 42.11
C LEU A 25 6.84 -2.20 42.07
N ALA A 26 7.16 -1.00 42.58
CA ALA A 26 8.53 -0.50 42.63
C ALA A 26 9.41 -1.35 43.56
N SER A 27 8.90 -1.78 44.72
CA SER A 27 9.64 -2.63 45.67
C SER A 27 9.97 -4.02 45.10
N ARG A 28 9.15 -4.51 44.16
CA ARG A 28 9.32 -5.81 43.50
C ARG A 28 10.03 -5.72 42.15
N ASN A 29 10.35 -4.51 41.69
CA ASN A 29 10.85 -4.24 40.34
C ASN A 29 9.92 -4.80 39.24
N GLU A 30 8.60 -4.75 39.49
CA GLU A 30 7.54 -5.21 38.59
C GLU A 30 6.97 -4.05 37.78
N THR A 31 6.43 -4.36 36.58
CA THR A 31 5.73 -3.37 35.75
C THR A 31 4.31 -3.79 35.42
N VAL A 32 3.42 -2.82 35.28
CA VAL A 32 2.00 -3.00 34.97
C VAL A 32 1.62 -2.33 33.65
N SER A 33 0.76 -2.98 32.88
CA SER A 33 0.06 -2.40 31.73
C SER A 33 -1.45 -2.54 31.89
N VAL A 34 -2.20 -1.51 31.53
CA VAL A 34 -3.67 -1.47 31.69
C VAL A 34 -4.35 -1.58 30.33
N ALA A 35 -5.06 -2.68 30.08
CA ALA A 35 -5.81 -2.90 28.83
C ALA A 35 -7.29 -3.22 29.13
N GLU A 36 -8.08 -2.20 29.46
CA GLU A 36 -9.45 -2.31 29.98
C GLU A 36 -10.40 -1.38 29.18
N SER A 37 -11.70 -1.64 29.23
CA SER A 37 -12.78 -0.86 28.62
C SER A 37 -13.02 0.52 29.29
N ALA A 38 -14.10 0.68 30.06
CA ALA A 38 -14.59 1.99 30.51
C ALA A 38 -13.79 2.60 31.68
N ALA A 39 -13.16 1.79 32.52
CA ALA A 39 -12.35 2.25 33.66
C ALA A 39 -10.86 2.36 33.33
N GLY A 40 -10.38 1.68 32.27
CA GLY A 40 -8.97 1.62 31.89
C GLY A 40 -8.27 2.98 31.79
N GLY A 41 -8.93 4.00 31.24
CA GLY A 41 -8.40 5.35 31.17
C GLY A 41 -8.18 6.00 32.54
N LEU A 42 -9.14 5.85 33.46
CA LEU A 42 -9.04 6.39 34.82
C LEU A 42 -7.99 5.68 35.67
N ILE A 43 -7.88 4.35 35.55
CA ILE A 43 -6.84 3.56 36.23
C ILE A 43 -5.45 4.01 35.72
N SER A 44 -5.28 4.09 34.40
CA SER A 44 -4.04 4.55 33.77
C SER A 44 -3.64 5.95 34.21
N ALA A 45 -4.59 6.90 34.18
CA ALA A 45 -4.36 8.28 34.58
C ALA A 45 -4.04 8.41 36.08
N SER A 46 -4.68 7.61 36.94
CA SER A 46 -4.40 7.63 38.39
C SER A 46 -2.98 7.13 38.68
N ILE A 47 -2.57 6.03 38.04
CA ILE A 47 -1.19 5.51 38.17
C ILE A 47 -0.20 6.56 37.67
N LEU A 48 -0.39 7.10 36.47
CA LEU A 48 0.50 8.10 35.89
C LEU A 48 0.59 9.42 36.69
N ALA A 49 -0.46 9.79 37.42
CA ALA A 49 -0.46 10.94 38.33
C ALA A 49 0.30 10.70 39.65
N THR A 50 0.74 9.47 39.92
CA THR A 50 1.41 9.09 41.18
C THR A 50 2.93 9.17 41.05
N PRO A 51 3.67 9.81 41.99
CA PRO A 51 5.12 9.85 41.98
C PRO A 51 5.76 8.45 41.91
N GLY A 52 6.73 8.28 41.02
CA GLY A 52 7.39 6.98 40.78
C GLY A 52 6.76 6.14 39.65
N ALA A 53 5.59 6.52 39.13
CA ALA A 53 4.92 5.81 38.04
C ALA A 53 5.79 5.47 36.81
N PRO A 54 6.73 6.32 36.32
CA PRO A 54 7.57 5.98 35.17
C PRO A 54 8.46 4.74 35.35
N LYS A 55 8.68 4.26 36.59
CA LYS A 55 9.42 3.03 36.87
C LYS A 55 8.57 1.76 36.77
N VAL A 56 7.26 1.88 36.95
CA VAL A 56 6.35 0.73 37.11
C VAL A 56 5.25 0.67 36.05
N TYR A 57 4.90 1.78 35.42
CA TYR A 57 3.83 1.82 34.42
C TYR A 57 4.41 1.68 33.01
N ARG A 58 4.11 0.55 32.35
CA ARG A 58 4.71 0.19 31.06
C ARG A 58 3.92 0.73 29.86
N SER A 59 2.59 0.64 29.90
CA SER A 59 1.68 1.13 28.84
C SER A 59 0.21 1.07 29.26
N GLY A 60 -0.67 1.77 28.53
CA GLY A 60 -2.12 1.63 28.69
C GLY A 60 -2.87 1.71 27.38
N LEU A 61 -4.04 1.08 27.35
CA LEU A 61 -4.94 1.08 26.21
C LEU A 61 -6.39 1.02 26.69
N THR A 62 -7.15 2.06 26.36
CA THR A 62 -8.58 2.15 26.70
C THR A 62 -9.41 1.58 25.56
N LEU A 63 -10.15 0.50 25.83
CA LEU A 63 -10.79 -0.37 24.84
C LEU A 63 -12.32 -0.29 24.91
N TYR A 64 -12.85 0.93 24.76
CA TYR A 64 -14.26 1.23 24.99
C TYR A 64 -15.18 0.60 23.93
N THR A 65 -14.91 0.85 22.65
CA THR A 65 -15.79 0.40 21.54
C THR A 65 -15.54 -1.07 21.15
N LEU A 66 -16.45 -1.67 20.39
CA LEU A 66 -16.23 -3.02 19.84
C LEU A 66 -15.07 -3.02 18.83
N GLU A 67 -14.98 -1.98 17.99
CA GLU A 67 -13.94 -1.82 16.97
C GLU A 67 -12.56 -1.78 17.61
N SER A 68 -12.36 -0.97 18.66
CA SER A 68 -11.07 -0.89 19.37
C SER A 68 -10.63 -2.24 19.96
N ARG A 69 -11.56 -3.01 20.53
CA ARG A 69 -11.29 -4.35 21.09
C ARG A 69 -10.92 -5.38 20.02
N VAL A 70 -11.56 -5.32 18.86
CA VAL A 70 -11.23 -6.18 17.72
C VAL A 70 -9.87 -5.79 17.12
N ALA A 71 -9.61 -4.49 16.95
CA ALA A 71 -8.39 -3.98 16.34
C ALA A 71 -7.12 -4.23 17.18
N PHE A 72 -7.18 -4.03 18.50
CA PHE A 72 -5.96 -3.99 19.33
C PHE A 72 -5.77 -5.16 20.29
N ARG A 73 -6.77 -6.03 20.48
CA ARG A 73 -6.70 -7.15 21.46
C ARG A 73 -6.67 -8.53 20.81
N SER A 74 -6.69 -8.61 19.47
CA SER A 74 -6.77 -9.84 18.67
C SER A 74 -7.90 -10.81 19.07
N ILE A 75 -8.95 -10.31 19.74
CA ILE A 75 -10.15 -11.08 20.11
C ILE A 75 -11.18 -10.94 18.98
N SER A 76 -11.53 -12.05 18.32
CA SER A 76 -12.48 -12.05 17.22
C SER A 76 -13.90 -11.69 17.68
N ARG A 77 -14.73 -11.18 16.75
CA ARG A 77 -16.13 -10.80 17.02
C ARG A 77 -16.94 -11.96 17.62
N HIS A 78 -16.69 -13.20 17.16
CA HIS A 78 -17.30 -14.41 17.70
C HIS A 78 -16.87 -14.71 19.15
N GLN A 79 -15.58 -14.56 19.47
CA GLN A 79 -15.08 -14.75 20.85
C GLN A 79 -15.65 -13.71 21.83
N GLN A 80 -15.91 -12.49 21.38
CA GLN A 80 -16.58 -11.48 22.20
C GLN A 80 -18.06 -11.82 22.41
N HIS A 81 -18.81 -12.14 21.35
CA HIS A 81 -20.24 -12.52 21.47
C HIS A 81 -20.44 -13.72 22.41
N ALA A 82 -19.58 -14.74 22.35
CA ALA A 82 -19.65 -15.90 23.24
C ALA A 82 -19.52 -15.52 24.73
N ARG A 83 -18.62 -14.57 25.06
CA ARG A 83 -18.43 -14.09 26.44
C ARG A 83 -19.59 -13.19 26.90
N TYR A 84 -20.13 -12.33 26.04
CA TYR A 84 -21.27 -11.47 26.40
C TYR A 84 -22.59 -12.25 26.56
N HIS A 85 -22.85 -13.26 25.73
CA HIS A 85 -24.06 -14.09 25.89
C HIS A 85 -24.11 -14.84 27.23
N HIS A 86 -22.96 -15.26 27.76
CA HIS A 86 -22.91 -15.94 29.07
C HIS A 86 -23.21 -15.00 30.25
N LEU A 87 -22.98 -13.69 30.09
CA LEU A 87 -23.27 -12.66 31.09
C LEU A 87 -24.68 -12.05 30.96
N LEU A 88 -25.21 -11.96 29.73
CA LEU A 88 -26.52 -11.35 29.45
C LEU A 88 -27.70 -12.32 29.49
N ARG A 89 -27.46 -13.64 29.52
CA ARG A 89 -28.53 -14.66 29.59
C ARG A 89 -29.53 -14.46 30.74
N PRO A 90 -29.15 -14.00 31.96
CA PRO A 90 -30.11 -13.71 33.03
C PRO A 90 -30.92 -12.41 32.82
N LEU A 91 -30.43 -11.48 31.99
CA LEU A 91 -31.05 -10.16 31.77
C LEU A 91 -31.99 -10.14 30.56
N LEU A 92 -31.77 -11.01 29.57
CA LEU A 92 -32.62 -11.11 28.37
C LEU A 92 -33.91 -11.90 28.60
N THR A 93 -34.01 -12.70 29.67
CA THR A 93 -35.21 -13.49 29.99
C THR A 93 -36.37 -12.69 30.60
N THR A 94 -36.18 -11.41 30.93
CA THR A 94 -37.21 -10.53 31.50
C THR A 94 -37.64 -9.39 30.56
N TRP A 95 -37.01 -9.27 29.38
CA TRP A 95 -37.26 -8.15 28.47
C TRP A 95 -38.27 -8.54 27.37
N GLN A 96 -39.56 -8.23 27.60
CA GLN A 96 -40.56 -8.25 26.53
C GLN A 96 -40.44 -6.98 25.67
N PRO A 97 -40.28 -7.08 24.34
CA PRO A 97 -40.30 -5.92 23.47
C PRO A 97 -41.72 -5.35 23.35
N ALA A 98 -41.88 -4.04 23.53
CA ALA A 98 -43.11 -3.35 23.20
C ALA A 98 -43.38 -3.42 21.67
N PRO A 99 -44.64 -3.51 21.22
CA PRO A 99 -44.96 -3.68 19.81
C PRO A 99 -44.58 -2.46 18.97
N ALA A 100 -43.97 -2.72 17.81
CA ALA A 100 -43.49 -1.68 16.91
C ALA A 100 -44.63 -1.01 16.13
N GLN A 101 -44.85 0.29 16.35
CA GLN A 101 -45.61 1.18 15.46
C GLN A 101 -45.16 2.64 15.62
N ALA A 102 -45.28 3.42 14.51
CA ALA A 102 -44.80 4.80 14.31
C ALA A 102 -43.26 4.98 14.40
N LEU A 103 -42.54 5.31 13.33
CA LEU A 103 -42.70 6.50 12.49
C LEU A 103 -42.11 6.28 11.08
N LEU A 104 -42.94 6.46 10.04
CA LEU A 104 -42.50 6.62 8.66
C LEU A 104 -42.68 8.10 8.27
N ALA A 105 -41.58 8.79 7.95
CA ALA A 105 -41.60 10.08 7.28
C ALA A 105 -40.27 10.31 6.53
N PRO A 106 -40.26 10.40 5.19
CA PRO A 106 -39.05 10.72 4.43
C PRO A 106 -38.81 12.24 4.41
N ALA A 107 -37.63 12.68 4.86
CA ALA A 107 -37.21 14.06 4.72
C ALA A 107 -36.77 14.37 3.29
N GLN A 108 -37.43 15.32 2.62
CA GLN A 108 -36.97 15.84 1.33
C GLN A 108 -35.87 16.89 1.53
N LEU A 109 -34.71 16.70 0.90
CA LEU A 109 -33.72 17.78 0.71
C LEU A 109 -33.96 18.48 -0.62
N ASN A 110 -34.33 19.76 -0.56
CA ASN A 110 -34.30 20.66 -1.70
C ASN A 110 -32.88 21.21 -1.90
N SER A 111 -32.38 21.18 -3.14
CA SER A 111 -31.10 21.78 -3.54
C SER A 111 -31.32 22.76 -4.71
N PRO A 112 -30.92 24.05 -4.60
CA PRO A 112 -31.10 25.01 -5.68
C PRO A 112 -30.13 24.78 -6.85
N ARG A 113 -30.67 24.76 -8.08
CA ARG A 113 -29.87 24.85 -9.32
C ARG A 113 -29.17 26.22 -9.44
N SER A 114 -27.90 26.21 -9.83
CA SER A 114 -27.25 27.33 -10.52
C SER A 114 -26.85 26.93 -11.94
N LYS A 115 -26.81 27.90 -12.87
CA LYS A 115 -26.63 27.67 -14.31
C LYS A 115 -25.22 28.08 -14.78
N GLY A 116 -24.55 27.16 -15.47
CA GLY A 116 -23.85 27.36 -16.75
C GLY A 116 -22.69 28.38 -16.87
N ALA A 117 -21.56 27.89 -17.36
CA ALA A 117 -20.77 28.54 -18.41
C ALA A 117 -20.01 27.46 -19.21
N ARG A 118 -20.02 27.56 -20.55
CA ARG A 118 -19.12 26.80 -21.43
C ARG A 118 -18.03 27.75 -21.89
N PHE A 119 -16.78 27.31 -21.93
CA PHE A 119 -15.73 27.97 -22.70
C PHE A 119 -15.09 26.98 -23.67
N SER A 120 -15.14 27.32 -24.95
CA SER A 120 -14.47 26.63 -26.05
C SER A 120 -13.32 27.50 -26.53
N GLY A 121 -12.11 26.96 -26.59
CA GLY A 121 -10.94 27.63 -27.12
C GLY A 121 -10.03 26.64 -27.82
N SER A 122 -10.03 26.68 -29.16
CA SER A 122 -9.18 25.85 -30.02
C SER A 122 -8.21 26.78 -30.75
N ILE A 123 -6.90 26.52 -30.66
CA ILE A 123 -5.89 27.15 -31.52
C ILE A 123 -4.90 26.07 -31.99
N PRO A 124 -4.63 25.94 -33.30
CA PRO A 124 -3.75 24.90 -33.86
C PRO A 124 -2.33 25.41 -34.13
N CYS A 125 -1.37 24.50 -34.33
CA CYS A 125 -0.17 24.81 -35.14
C CYS A 125 0.32 23.58 -35.92
N ARG A 126 1.09 23.82 -36.99
CA ARG A 126 1.41 22.85 -38.05
C ARG A 126 2.82 22.27 -37.95
N ILE A 127 2.92 20.97 -38.27
CA ILE A 127 3.87 20.31 -39.19
C ILE A 127 5.10 21.15 -39.63
N THR A 128 6.33 20.64 -39.45
CA THR A 128 7.28 20.24 -40.53
C THR A 128 8.65 19.83 -40.00
N SER A 129 9.16 18.69 -40.48
CA SER A 129 10.58 18.51 -40.85
C SER A 129 10.67 17.46 -41.96
N ALA A 130 11.75 17.47 -42.74
CA ALA A 130 11.86 16.70 -43.97
C ALA A 130 13.26 16.10 -44.17
N ALA A 131 13.28 14.98 -44.92
CA ALA A 131 14.38 14.48 -45.75
C ALA A 131 15.74 14.17 -45.10
N SER A 132 15.93 12.86 -44.91
CA SER A 132 17.16 12.06 -44.99
C SER A 132 18.33 12.58 -45.85
N PHE A 133 19.56 12.21 -45.48
CA PHE A 133 20.62 11.89 -46.45
C PHE A 133 21.52 10.73 -45.97
N SER A 134 22.27 10.16 -46.91
CA SER A 134 22.85 8.80 -46.88
C SER A 134 24.29 8.83 -47.47
N THR A 135 25.23 7.92 -47.22
CA THR A 135 25.38 6.76 -46.31
C THR A 135 26.90 6.33 -46.37
N ILE A 136 27.29 5.18 -45.81
CA ILE A 136 28.55 4.42 -46.03
C ILE A 136 29.70 4.78 -45.07
N SER A 137 30.50 3.85 -44.51
CA SER A 137 30.34 2.43 -44.11
C SER A 137 31.67 1.97 -43.48
N ARG A 138 31.65 1.34 -42.29
CA ARG A 138 32.62 0.29 -41.96
C ARG A 138 32.07 -0.67 -40.90
N ARG A 139 32.23 -1.95 -41.19
CA ARG A 139 31.53 -3.09 -40.60
C ARG A 139 32.44 -3.82 -39.62
N LEU A 140 32.08 -3.86 -38.34
CA LEU A 140 32.59 -4.84 -37.38
C LEU A 140 31.47 -5.23 -36.40
N GLU A 141 31.31 -6.54 -36.27
CA GLU A 141 30.62 -7.28 -35.20
C GLU A 141 29.10 -7.07 -35.03
N GLU A 142 28.35 -8.12 -35.39
CA GLU A 142 26.90 -8.23 -35.20
C GLU A 142 26.54 -8.34 -33.72
N GLN A 143 26.28 -7.20 -33.07
CA GLN A 143 25.20 -7.15 -32.09
C GLN A 143 23.88 -7.05 -32.86
N GLU A 144 22.91 -7.91 -32.53
CA GLU A 144 21.55 -7.75 -33.04
C GLU A 144 20.93 -6.48 -32.41
N GLU A 145 21.08 -5.35 -33.10
CA GLU A 145 20.29 -4.15 -32.85
C GLU A 145 18.82 -4.49 -33.12
N MET A 146 18.10 -4.80 -32.03
CA MET A 146 16.66 -5.02 -32.05
C MET A 146 15.97 -3.78 -32.64
N PRO A 147 15.11 -3.94 -33.67
CA PRO A 147 14.58 -2.81 -34.42
C PRO A 147 13.68 -1.90 -33.58
N GLU A 148 13.58 -0.65 -34.04
CA GLU A 148 12.77 0.45 -33.50
C GLU A 148 11.35 0.01 -33.10
N ASP A 149 10.84 0.61 -32.00
CA ASP A 149 9.49 0.51 -31.41
C ASP A 149 8.40 -0.14 -32.31
N ASN A 150 8.45 -1.47 -32.42
CA ASN A 150 7.41 -2.20 -33.11
C ASN A 150 6.20 -2.30 -32.16
N GLU A 151 5.24 -1.39 -32.34
CA GLU A 151 4.03 -1.29 -31.52
C GLU A 151 3.09 -2.51 -31.59
N ASP A 152 3.49 -3.58 -32.28
CA ASP A 152 2.77 -4.85 -32.43
C ASP A 152 2.24 -5.42 -31.10
N TRP A 153 2.97 -5.22 -29.99
CA TRP A 153 2.52 -5.61 -28.65
C TRP A 153 1.14 -5.04 -28.26
N LYS A 154 0.74 -3.88 -28.82
CA LYS A 154 -0.59 -3.28 -28.60
C LYS A 154 -1.71 -4.09 -29.26
N ASN A 155 -1.40 -4.91 -30.26
CA ASN A 155 -2.33 -5.82 -30.94
C ASN A 155 -2.52 -7.16 -30.20
N HIS A 156 -1.78 -7.38 -29.12
CA HIS A 156 -1.88 -8.57 -28.28
C HIS A 156 -2.66 -8.31 -26.98
N PRO A 157 -3.19 -9.35 -26.31
CA PRO A 157 -3.76 -9.20 -24.98
C PRO A 157 -2.72 -8.60 -24.02
N PRO A 158 -3.10 -7.77 -23.03
CA PRO A 158 -4.45 -7.31 -22.73
C PRO A 158 -4.89 -6.03 -23.48
N TYR A 159 -4.05 -5.49 -24.37
CA TYR A 159 -4.25 -4.17 -25.00
C TYR A 159 -5.01 -4.20 -26.32
N ARG A 160 -5.06 -5.36 -26.98
CA ARG A 160 -5.82 -5.52 -28.23
C ARG A 160 -7.27 -5.09 -28.05
N THR A 161 -7.79 -4.32 -28.99
CA THR A 161 -9.23 -4.04 -29.06
C THR A 161 -9.98 -5.30 -29.50
N ALA A 162 -11.15 -5.57 -28.89
CA ALA A 162 -11.94 -6.74 -29.23
C ALA A 162 -12.44 -6.64 -30.69
N ARG A 163 -12.48 -7.76 -31.41
CA ARG A 163 -13.05 -7.79 -32.76
C ARG A 163 -14.57 -7.59 -32.68
N LYS A 164 -15.21 -7.08 -33.74
CA LYS A 164 -16.66 -6.78 -33.78
C LYS A 164 -17.58 -7.93 -33.36
N ASN A 165 -17.13 -9.18 -33.47
CA ASN A 165 -17.90 -10.39 -33.19
C ASN A 165 -17.32 -11.20 -32.01
N GLU A 166 -16.47 -10.59 -31.18
CA GLU A 166 -15.79 -11.26 -30.07
C GLU A 166 -16.45 -10.91 -28.74
N GLU A 167 -17.13 -11.90 -28.14
CA GLU A 167 -17.69 -11.75 -26.80
C GLU A 167 -16.62 -12.04 -25.74
N PHE A 168 -16.22 -11.00 -25.02
CA PHE A 168 -15.41 -11.12 -23.81
C PHE A 168 -16.33 -11.15 -22.60
N GLU A 169 -16.30 -12.23 -21.81
CA GLU A 169 -17.08 -12.34 -20.57
C GLU A 169 -16.56 -11.34 -19.52
N LYS A 170 -17.43 -10.49 -18.96
CA LYS A 170 -17.05 -9.37 -18.09
C LYS A 170 -17.41 -9.63 -16.64
N LYS A 171 -16.73 -10.59 -16.01
CA LYS A 171 -17.02 -11.01 -14.62
C LYS A 171 -16.67 -9.96 -13.59
N TRP A 172 -15.53 -9.28 -13.78
CA TRP A 172 -15.10 -8.18 -12.92
C TRP A 172 -14.88 -6.92 -13.74
N THR A 173 -15.21 -5.77 -13.16
CA THR A 173 -14.84 -4.45 -13.69
C THR A 173 -13.88 -3.77 -12.74
N ALA A 174 -12.77 -3.27 -13.26
CA ALA A 174 -11.81 -2.49 -12.50
C ALA A 174 -11.62 -1.09 -13.12
N THR A 175 -11.36 -0.09 -12.28
CA THR A 175 -11.12 1.30 -12.71
C THR A 175 -10.04 1.94 -11.85
N CYS A 176 -9.12 2.68 -12.48
CA CYS A 176 -8.21 3.56 -11.76
C CYS A 176 -8.97 4.62 -10.92
N SER A 177 -8.29 5.28 -9.99
CA SER A 177 -8.93 6.24 -9.05
C SER A 177 -9.69 7.37 -9.76
N CYS A 178 -9.18 7.89 -10.88
CA CYS A 178 -9.85 8.93 -11.67
C CYS A 178 -10.89 8.42 -12.67
N GLY A 179 -11.08 7.10 -12.79
CA GLY A 179 -12.04 6.46 -13.71
C GLY A 179 -11.69 6.51 -15.21
N ARG A 180 -10.59 7.17 -15.63
CA ARG A 180 -10.20 7.30 -17.06
C ARG A 180 -9.78 5.97 -17.68
N VAL A 181 -9.06 5.15 -16.92
CA VAL A 181 -8.67 3.78 -17.30
C VAL A 181 -9.64 2.80 -16.66
N LYS A 182 -10.16 1.90 -17.48
CA LYS A 182 -11.13 0.85 -17.14
C LYS A 182 -10.79 -0.43 -17.89
N TYR A 183 -10.92 -1.57 -17.21
CA TYR A 183 -10.71 -2.89 -17.78
C TYR A 183 -11.63 -3.92 -17.15
N TRP A 184 -11.71 -5.10 -17.78
CA TRP A 184 -12.47 -6.25 -17.31
C TRP A 184 -11.60 -7.47 -17.13
N LEU A 185 -12.09 -8.41 -16.31
CA LEU A 185 -11.55 -9.75 -16.17
C LEU A 185 -12.62 -10.79 -16.53
N SER A 186 -12.23 -11.86 -17.22
CA SER A 186 -13.13 -12.94 -17.65
C SER A 186 -13.18 -14.14 -16.69
N ARG A 187 -12.21 -14.27 -15.77
CA ARG A 187 -12.17 -15.37 -14.79
C ARG A 187 -12.76 -14.96 -13.45
N ASP A 188 -13.52 -15.87 -12.82
CA ASP A 188 -14.11 -15.66 -11.50
C ASP A 188 -13.05 -15.44 -10.42
N ARG A 189 -11.92 -16.15 -10.52
CA ARG A 189 -10.87 -16.19 -9.50
C ARG A 189 -9.50 -16.10 -10.17
N PRO A 190 -8.51 -15.44 -9.54
CA PRO A 190 -7.13 -15.50 -9.99
C PRO A 190 -6.59 -16.93 -9.91
N LEU A 191 -5.55 -17.21 -10.70
CA LEU A 191 -4.80 -18.46 -10.60
C LEU A 191 -4.08 -18.56 -9.24
N MET A 192 -3.62 -17.42 -8.74
CA MET A 192 -2.93 -17.26 -7.47
C MET A 192 -2.98 -15.79 -7.04
N SER A 193 -3.00 -15.51 -5.74
CA SER A 193 -2.97 -14.16 -5.17
C SER A 193 -1.91 -14.12 -4.07
N LYS A 194 -1.06 -13.08 -4.05
CA LYS A 194 0.12 -13.01 -3.18
C LYS A 194 0.35 -11.62 -2.64
N TYR A 195 0.98 -11.54 -1.46
CA TYR A 195 1.67 -10.33 -1.02
C TYR A 195 3.17 -10.43 -1.35
N CYS A 196 3.72 -9.44 -2.04
CA CYS A 196 5.15 -9.33 -2.33
C CYS A 196 5.79 -8.28 -1.44
N HIS A 197 6.84 -8.69 -0.72
CA HIS A 197 7.54 -7.87 0.27
C HIS A 197 8.91 -7.38 -0.20
N CYS A 198 9.29 -7.55 -1.48
CA CYS A 198 10.60 -7.10 -1.92
C CYS A 198 10.71 -5.56 -1.93
N VAL A 199 11.93 -5.06 -1.75
CA VAL A 199 12.20 -3.62 -1.61
C VAL A 199 11.75 -2.78 -2.81
N ASP A 200 11.81 -3.35 -4.02
CA ASP A 200 11.35 -2.67 -5.24
C ASP A 200 9.82 -2.53 -5.25
N CYS A 201 9.08 -3.59 -4.86
CA CYS A 201 7.63 -3.54 -4.75
C CYS A 201 7.20 -2.54 -3.68
N GLN A 202 7.91 -2.48 -2.54
CA GLN A 202 7.65 -1.49 -1.49
C GLN A 202 7.83 -0.06 -2.02
N SER A 203 8.96 0.21 -2.68
CA SER A 203 9.30 1.54 -3.21
C SER A 203 8.37 1.98 -4.34
N LEU A 204 7.98 1.08 -5.25
CA LEU A 204 7.11 1.40 -6.39
C LEU A 204 5.65 1.63 -5.99
N HIS A 205 5.20 1.01 -4.89
CA HIS A 205 3.84 1.16 -4.40
C HIS A 205 3.69 2.19 -3.26
N GLY A 206 4.80 2.65 -2.66
CA GLY A 206 4.77 3.47 -1.44
C GLY A 206 4.11 2.74 -0.27
N ALA A 207 4.24 1.41 -0.20
CA ALA A 207 3.49 0.54 0.70
C ALA A 207 4.37 -0.56 1.32
N PRO A 208 4.02 -1.11 2.51
CA PRO A 208 4.80 -2.19 3.13
C PRO A 208 4.92 -3.49 2.31
N PHE A 209 4.03 -3.68 1.32
CA PHE A 209 4.00 -4.81 0.39
C PHE A 209 3.07 -4.49 -0.80
N GLN A 210 3.27 -5.19 -1.92
CA GLN A 210 2.39 -5.20 -3.09
C GLN A 210 1.38 -6.35 -3.00
N TRP A 211 0.10 -6.11 -3.27
CA TRP A 211 -0.92 -7.16 -3.41
C TRP A 211 -1.19 -7.43 -4.89
N ALA A 212 -0.83 -8.63 -5.35
CA ALA A 212 -0.96 -9.03 -6.76
C ALA A 212 -1.81 -10.29 -6.91
N ALA A 213 -2.78 -10.25 -7.82
CA ALA A 213 -3.57 -11.38 -8.28
C ALA A 213 -3.16 -11.75 -9.72
N ILE A 214 -2.88 -13.03 -9.94
CA ILE A 214 -2.27 -13.55 -11.18
C ILE A 214 -3.36 -14.08 -12.12
N PHE A 215 -3.35 -13.57 -13.35
CA PHE A 215 -4.22 -13.98 -14.45
C PHE A 215 -3.39 -14.13 -15.73
N HIS A 216 -3.89 -14.89 -16.73
CA HIS A 216 -3.29 -14.86 -18.07
C HIS A 216 -3.56 -13.50 -18.73
N LYS A 217 -2.72 -13.10 -19.70
CA LYS A 217 -2.93 -11.84 -20.44
C LYS A 217 -4.26 -11.83 -21.20
N GLU A 218 -4.72 -13.01 -21.61
CA GLU A 218 -5.99 -13.27 -22.30
C GLU A 218 -7.22 -13.06 -21.39
N ASP A 219 -7.04 -13.14 -20.07
CA ASP A 219 -8.13 -12.99 -19.10
C ASP A 219 -8.42 -11.52 -18.75
N LEU A 220 -7.65 -10.56 -19.27
CA LEU A 220 -7.76 -9.13 -18.98
C LEU A 220 -7.95 -8.33 -20.27
N HIS A 221 -8.89 -7.38 -20.26
CA HIS A 221 -9.19 -6.56 -21.43
C HIS A 221 -9.42 -5.08 -21.07
N PHE A 222 -8.58 -4.19 -21.59
CA PHE A 222 -8.75 -2.73 -21.43
C PHE A 222 -9.82 -2.16 -22.38
N GLU A 223 -10.67 -1.26 -21.88
CA GLU A 223 -11.75 -0.64 -22.66
C GLU A 223 -11.24 0.20 -23.86
N LYS A 224 -9.99 0.68 -23.79
CA LYS A 224 -9.33 1.49 -24.82
C LYS A 224 -7.92 1.01 -25.16
N GLY A 225 -7.66 -0.28 -24.97
CA GLY A 225 -6.32 -0.84 -25.13
C GLY A 225 -5.28 -0.13 -24.25
N SER A 226 -4.17 0.33 -24.84
CA SER A 226 -3.10 1.03 -24.11
C SER A 226 -3.33 2.53 -23.93
N GLU A 227 -4.44 3.12 -24.39
CA GLU A 227 -4.71 4.57 -24.25
C GLU A 227 -4.78 4.99 -22.77
N GLY A 228 -3.99 6.00 -22.39
CA GLY A 228 -3.98 6.54 -21.03
C GLY A 228 -3.26 5.68 -19.99
N LEU A 229 -2.54 4.65 -20.42
CA LEU A 229 -1.60 3.88 -19.59
C LEU A 229 -0.19 4.51 -19.63
N ALA A 230 0.53 4.38 -18.51
CA ALA A 230 1.95 4.66 -18.42
C ALA A 230 2.71 3.37 -18.07
N PHE A 231 3.87 3.19 -18.70
CA PHE A 231 4.71 2.00 -18.59
C PHE A 231 6.05 2.36 -17.97
N TYR A 232 6.58 1.48 -17.11
CA TYR A 232 7.89 1.64 -16.49
C TYR A 232 8.59 0.28 -16.36
N ASN A 233 9.80 0.16 -16.90
CA ASN A 233 10.65 -1.01 -16.69
C ASN A 233 11.56 -0.74 -15.49
N SER A 234 11.50 -1.60 -14.47
CA SER A 234 12.26 -1.42 -13.23
C SER A 234 13.70 -1.92 -13.29
N GLN A 235 14.12 -2.60 -14.37
CA GLN A 235 15.47 -3.13 -14.55
C GLN A 235 16.41 -2.07 -15.14
N ASP A 236 15.96 -1.34 -16.16
CA ASP A 236 16.71 -0.23 -16.77
C ASP A 236 16.22 1.17 -16.33
N LYS A 237 15.19 1.23 -15.50
CA LYS A 237 14.59 2.45 -14.91
C LYS A 237 13.98 3.40 -15.95
N GLN A 238 13.58 2.91 -17.12
CA GLN A 238 13.03 3.73 -18.20
C GLN A 238 11.50 3.63 -18.35
N THR A 239 10.88 4.67 -18.92
CA THR A 239 9.43 4.75 -19.17
C THR A 239 9.05 4.26 -20.57
N HIS A 240 9.17 2.96 -20.83
CA HIS A 240 8.77 2.34 -22.10
C HIS A 240 8.14 0.95 -21.88
N HIS A 241 7.54 0.38 -22.94
CA HIS A 241 7.01 -0.99 -22.89
C HIS A 241 8.13 -2.00 -23.15
N LYS A 242 8.62 -2.64 -22.08
CA LYS A 242 9.58 -3.75 -22.14
C LYS A 242 9.34 -4.69 -20.98
N LEU A 243 9.05 -5.94 -21.29
CA LEU A 243 8.64 -6.92 -20.29
C LEU A 243 9.84 -7.41 -19.45
N PRO A 244 9.71 -7.50 -18.11
CA PRO A 244 8.52 -7.19 -17.31
C PRO A 244 8.37 -5.68 -17.04
N CYS A 245 7.19 -5.11 -17.32
CA CYS A 245 6.91 -3.69 -17.09
C CYS A 245 5.81 -3.48 -16.03
N LYS A 246 5.88 -2.33 -15.35
CA LYS A 246 4.87 -1.81 -14.44
C LYS A 246 3.87 -0.97 -15.22
N VAL A 247 2.58 -1.17 -14.98
CA VAL A 247 1.50 -0.48 -15.70
C VAL A 247 0.66 0.33 -14.71
N SER A 248 0.47 1.61 -15.01
CA SER A 248 -0.29 2.56 -14.19
C SER A 248 -1.16 3.48 -15.05
N CYS A 249 -2.09 4.21 -14.43
CA CYS A 249 -2.81 5.27 -15.13
C CYS A 249 -1.90 6.49 -15.34
N ALA A 250 -1.71 6.92 -16.58
CA ALA A 250 -0.86 8.07 -16.93
C ALA A 250 -1.32 9.41 -16.34
N TYR A 251 -2.57 9.52 -15.85
CA TYR A 251 -3.13 10.76 -15.29
C TYR A 251 -3.16 10.82 -13.76
N CYS A 252 -3.59 9.75 -13.08
CA CYS A 252 -3.71 9.73 -11.62
C CYS A 252 -2.73 8.77 -10.94
N HIS A 253 -1.79 8.22 -11.70
CA HIS A 253 -0.70 7.34 -11.25
C HIS A 253 -1.13 6.09 -10.45
N THR A 254 -2.44 5.77 -10.43
CA THR A 254 -2.96 4.56 -9.80
C THR A 254 -2.25 3.35 -10.42
N PRO A 255 -1.52 2.54 -9.64
CA PRO A 255 -0.94 1.29 -10.12
C PRO A 255 -2.05 0.34 -10.56
N ILE A 256 -1.86 -0.38 -11.65
CA ILE A 256 -2.87 -1.30 -12.22
C ILE A 256 -2.40 -2.74 -12.16
N MET A 257 -1.22 -3.03 -12.71
CA MET A 257 -0.65 -4.38 -12.78
C MET A 257 0.84 -4.36 -13.09
N ASP A 258 1.52 -5.47 -12.85
CA ASP A 258 2.77 -5.80 -13.54
C ASP A 258 2.46 -6.70 -14.74
N GLU A 259 3.02 -6.39 -15.90
CA GLU A 259 2.93 -7.24 -17.09
C GLU A 259 4.18 -8.12 -17.20
N GLY A 260 3.98 -9.44 -17.22
CA GLY A 260 4.99 -10.43 -17.59
C GLY A 260 4.80 -10.92 -19.03
N ARG A 261 5.57 -11.93 -19.43
CA ARG A 261 5.54 -12.48 -20.81
C ARG A 261 4.12 -12.98 -21.20
N ASN A 262 3.55 -13.84 -20.35
CA ASN A 262 2.26 -14.52 -20.60
C ASN A 262 1.18 -14.19 -19.54
N MET A 263 1.57 -13.50 -18.46
CA MET A 263 0.76 -13.31 -17.25
C MET A 263 0.70 -11.85 -16.86
N VAL A 264 -0.40 -11.44 -16.23
CA VAL A 264 -0.53 -10.16 -15.54
C VAL A 264 -0.65 -10.37 -14.03
N LEU A 265 0.04 -9.56 -13.25
CA LEU A 265 -0.02 -9.48 -11.80
C LEU A 265 -0.82 -8.21 -11.45
N MET A 266 -2.14 -8.30 -11.52
CA MET A 266 -3.03 -7.14 -11.36
C MET A 266 -3.34 -6.86 -9.88
N PHE A 267 -3.56 -5.59 -9.52
CA PHE A 267 -3.73 -5.18 -8.12
C PHE A 267 -5.22 -5.12 -7.71
N PRO A 268 -5.72 -6.01 -6.83
CA PRO A 268 -7.17 -6.16 -6.64
C PRO A 268 -7.87 -4.98 -5.96
N GLY A 269 -7.13 -4.05 -5.37
CA GLY A 269 -7.68 -2.86 -4.72
C GLY A 269 -8.49 -1.91 -5.62
N ILE A 270 -8.38 -2.05 -6.95
CA ILE A 270 -9.13 -1.25 -7.94
C ILE A 270 -10.29 -2.00 -8.62
N ILE A 271 -10.58 -3.24 -8.19
CA ILE A 271 -11.75 -4.00 -8.64
C ILE A 271 -13.02 -3.49 -7.93
N LYS A 272 -14.11 -3.35 -8.68
CA LYS A 272 -15.45 -3.06 -8.14
C LYS A 272 -16.12 -4.36 -7.70
N TYR A 273 -16.03 -4.67 -6.42
CA TYR A 273 -16.73 -5.80 -5.81
C TYR A 273 -18.19 -5.45 -5.48
N GLU A 274 -19.13 -6.28 -5.90
CA GLU A 274 -20.56 -6.12 -5.59
C GLU A 274 -20.88 -6.48 -4.13
N ASN A 275 -20.14 -7.43 -3.55
CA ASN A 275 -20.33 -7.90 -2.18
C ASN A 275 -18.99 -8.31 -1.52
N PRO A 276 -18.94 -8.43 -0.17
CA PRO A 276 -17.71 -8.78 0.54
C PRO A 276 -17.18 -10.20 0.28
N GLU A 277 -18.03 -11.16 -0.12
CA GLU A 277 -17.61 -12.55 -0.39
C GLU A 277 -16.79 -12.63 -1.69
N HIS A 278 -17.19 -11.87 -2.72
CA HIS A 278 -16.44 -11.73 -3.97
C HIS A 278 -15.02 -11.19 -3.73
N LYS A 279 -14.84 -10.27 -2.77
CA LYS A 279 -13.51 -9.78 -2.41
C LYS A 279 -12.61 -10.89 -1.86
N LYS A 280 -13.15 -11.80 -1.03
CA LYS A 280 -12.38 -12.93 -0.47
C LYS A 280 -11.85 -13.90 -1.54
N TRP A 281 -12.46 -13.92 -2.74
CA TRP A 281 -11.96 -14.77 -3.83
C TRP A 281 -10.59 -14.32 -4.36
N PHE A 282 -10.19 -13.09 -4.03
CA PHE A 282 -8.89 -12.50 -4.35
C PHE A 282 -7.95 -12.46 -3.14
N ASP A 283 -8.36 -12.97 -1.97
CA ASP A 283 -7.50 -12.99 -0.78
C ASP A 283 -6.17 -13.70 -1.10
N PRO A 284 -5.03 -13.13 -0.70
CA PRO A 284 -3.75 -13.74 -0.99
C PRO A 284 -3.62 -15.08 -0.27
N GLN A 285 -2.94 -16.04 -0.90
CA GLN A 285 -2.71 -17.39 -0.39
C GLN A 285 -1.35 -17.52 0.32
N CYS A 286 -0.39 -16.65 0.00
CA CYS A 286 0.93 -16.64 0.63
C CYS A 286 1.61 -15.26 0.52
N HIS A 287 2.75 -15.12 1.20
CA HIS A 287 3.66 -13.98 1.10
C HIS A 287 4.97 -14.43 0.47
N ILE A 288 5.52 -13.63 -0.44
CA ILE A 288 6.82 -13.85 -1.08
C ILE A 288 7.78 -12.71 -0.75
N PHE A 289 9.08 -13.01 -0.73
CA PHE A 289 10.15 -12.10 -0.31
C PHE A 289 9.99 -11.58 1.14
N TYR A 290 9.35 -12.36 2.02
CA TYR A 290 8.95 -11.93 3.36
C TYR A 290 10.13 -11.64 4.31
N SER A 291 11.34 -12.10 3.96
CA SER A 291 12.57 -11.68 4.65
C SER A 291 12.88 -10.19 4.49
N GLN A 292 12.33 -9.50 3.48
CA GLN A 292 12.55 -8.06 3.24
C GLN A 292 11.44 -7.16 3.83
N ARG A 293 10.51 -7.74 4.61
CA ARG A 293 9.35 -7.03 5.17
C ARG A 293 9.78 -5.87 6.08
N VAL A 294 9.02 -4.77 6.02
CA VAL A 294 9.11 -3.64 6.97
C VAL A 294 8.09 -3.70 8.11
N VAL A 295 7.19 -4.69 8.09
CA VAL A 295 6.18 -4.95 9.13
C VAL A 295 5.86 -6.45 9.19
N ASP A 296 5.70 -6.99 10.39
CA ASP A 296 5.22 -8.37 10.59
C ASP A 296 3.71 -8.46 10.31
N ILE A 297 3.27 -9.54 9.65
CA ILE A 297 1.88 -9.81 9.29
C ILE A 297 1.47 -11.21 9.80
N PRO A 298 0.87 -11.29 11.00
CA PRO A 298 0.37 -12.53 11.59
C PRO A 298 -1.03 -12.87 11.05
N ASP A 299 -1.12 -13.31 9.78
CA ASP A 299 -2.39 -13.66 9.13
C ASP A 299 -2.61 -15.17 8.91
N GLY A 300 -1.72 -16.02 9.42
CA GLY A 300 -1.78 -17.48 9.36
C GLY A 300 -1.37 -18.08 8.01
N LYS A 301 -0.84 -17.28 7.07
CA LYS A 301 -0.54 -17.72 5.70
C LYS A 301 0.95 -18.04 5.50
N PRO A 302 1.30 -19.00 4.63
CA PRO A 302 2.69 -19.32 4.32
C PRO A 302 3.52 -18.08 3.94
N LYS A 303 4.63 -17.87 4.64
CA LYS A 303 5.59 -16.79 4.41
C LYS A 303 6.85 -17.38 3.80
N TRP A 304 7.21 -16.97 2.58
CA TRP A 304 8.36 -17.47 1.84
C TRP A 304 9.49 -16.43 1.83
N SER A 305 10.73 -16.86 2.05
CA SER A 305 11.89 -15.95 2.08
C SER A 305 12.17 -15.30 0.72
N LYS A 306 11.86 -16.00 -0.38
CA LYS A 306 11.89 -15.50 -1.76
C LYS A 306 10.60 -15.94 -2.47
N LEU A 307 10.70 -16.67 -3.58
CA LEU A 307 9.54 -17.22 -4.31
C LEU A 307 8.92 -18.43 -3.59
N ASP A 308 7.61 -18.54 -3.70
CA ASP A 308 6.81 -19.63 -3.19
C ASP A 308 7.10 -20.98 -3.87
N GLY A 309 7.02 -22.07 -3.12
CA GLY A 309 7.30 -23.43 -3.59
C GLY A 309 8.78 -23.75 -3.82
N ILE A 310 9.68 -22.75 -3.78
CA ILE A 310 11.10 -22.90 -4.10
C ILE A 310 12.02 -22.50 -2.93
N SER A 311 11.66 -21.46 -2.17
CA SER A 311 12.49 -20.93 -1.07
C SER A 311 12.12 -21.51 0.30
N GLN A 312 12.87 -21.22 1.37
CA GLN A 312 12.45 -21.64 2.71
C GLN A 312 11.25 -20.83 3.23
N LEU A 313 10.45 -21.45 4.10
CA LEU A 313 9.45 -20.75 4.89
C LEU A 313 10.12 -19.91 6.00
N VAL A 314 9.49 -18.80 6.35
CA VAL A 314 9.91 -17.83 7.38
C VAL A 314 8.82 -17.76 8.45
N ASN A 315 9.21 -17.44 9.69
CA ASN A 315 8.26 -17.23 10.78
C ASN A 315 7.38 -15.99 10.51
N GLU A 316 6.11 -16.00 10.91
CA GLU A 316 5.21 -14.85 10.71
C GLU A 316 5.65 -13.62 11.51
N VAL A 317 6.18 -13.87 12.71
CA VAL A 317 6.63 -12.92 13.72
C VAL A 317 7.93 -13.45 14.30
N GLY A 318 8.93 -12.59 14.50
CA GLY A 318 10.11 -12.92 15.31
C GLY A 318 11.47 -12.69 14.65
N ASP A 319 12.45 -12.50 15.54
CA ASP A 319 13.89 -12.25 15.39
C ASP A 319 14.36 -11.38 14.19
N THR A 320 15.09 -10.31 14.54
CA THR A 320 15.80 -9.42 13.59
C THR A 320 16.84 -10.12 12.70
N LYS A 321 17.12 -11.40 12.94
CA LYS A 321 17.97 -12.27 12.12
C LYS A 321 17.26 -12.75 10.85
N ASP A 322 15.93 -12.86 10.87
CA ASP A 322 15.10 -13.30 9.73
C ASP A 322 14.70 -12.12 8.81
N VAL A 323 15.18 -10.91 9.12
CA VAL A 323 14.98 -9.69 8.33
C VAL A 323 16.26 -9.34 7.58
N GLU A 324 16.22 -9.47 6.25
CA GLU A 324 17.25 -8.90 5.37
C GLU A 324 17.21 -7.38 5.54
N ALA A 325 18.34 -6.77 5.91
CA ALA A 325 18.42 -5.32 6.06
C ALA A 325 17.98 -4.63 4.77
N VAL A 326 16.86 -3.90 4.85
CA VAL A 326 16.08 -3.35 3.71
C VAL A 326 16.93 -2.43 2.83
N VAL A 327 17.95 -1.80 3.40
CA VAL A 327 19.05 -1.22 2.63
C VAL A 327 20.08 -2.31 2.39
N SER A 328 19.97 -2.99 1.24
CA SER A 328 21.01 -3.92 0.78
C SER A 328 22.35 -3.19 0.80
N LYS A 329 23.39 -3.73 1.46
CA LYS A 329 24.74 -3.12 1.46
C LYS A 329 25.17 -2.71 0.05
N LYS A 330 24.94 -3.60 -0.92
CA LYS A 330 25.14 -3.36 -2.35
C LYS A 330 24.55 -2.04 -2.87
N LYS A 331 23.37 -1.62 -2.41
CA LYS A 331 22.71 -0.37 -2.83
C LYS A 331 23.37 0.86 -2.20
N LEU A 332 23.84 0.78 -0.95
CA LEU A 332 24.70 1.80 -0.36
C LEU A 332 26.05 1.85 -1.07
N ASP A 333 26.69 0.69 -1.28
CA ASP A 333 27.99 0.56 -1.95
C ASP A 333 27.94 1.03 -3.42
N GLU A 334 26.79 0.92 -4.10
CA GLU A 334 26.54 1.44 -5.45
C GLU A 334 26.32 2.95 -5.42
N THR A 335 25.46 3.48 -4.54
CA THR A 335 25.24 4.94 -4.42
C THR A 335 26.52 5.67 -3.99
N GLU A 336 27.26 5.14 -3.01
CA GLU A 336 28.56 5.69 -2.60
C GLU A 336 29.62 5.66 -3.72
N LYS A 337 29.50 4.74 -4.69
CA LYS A 337 30.40 4.71 -5.86
C LYS A 337 29.98 5.73 -6.91
N GLU A 338 28.68 5.84 -7.20
CA GLU A 338 28.14 6.85 -8.12
C GLU A 338 28.44 8.27 -7.61
N GLU A 339 28.31 8.53 -6.29
CA GLU A 339 28.70 9.80 -5.65
C GLU A 339 30.21 10.06 -5.81
N LYS A 340 31.09 9.13 -5.43
CA LYS A 340 32.56 9.29 -5.55
C LYS A 340 33.03 9.43 -7.00
N GLU A 341 32.32 8.86 -7.98
CA GLU A 341 32.66 9.01 -9.40
C GLU A 341 32.21 10.36 -9.97
N ASN A 342 31.09 10.92 -9.47
CA ASN A 342 30.63 12.25 -9.82
C ASN A 342 31.50 13.35 -9.18
N ASP A 343 31.82 13.24 -7.88
CA ASP A 343 32.73 14.17 -7.19
C ASP A 343 34.08 14.26 -7.92
N LYS A 344 34.61 13.11 -8.35
CA LYS A 344 35.88 13.05 -9.09
C LYS A 344 35.79 13.72 -10.47
N LYS A 345 34.69 13.53 -11.21
CA LYS A 345 34.46 14.23 -12.49
C LYS A 345 34.38 15.74 -12.29
N GLN A 346 33.73 16.18 -11.21
CA GLN A 346 33.60 17.60 -10.88
C GLN A 346 34.95 18.24 -10.48
N GLU A 347 35.77 17.53 -9.71
CA GLU A 347 37.16 17.94 -9.42
C GLU A 347 38.05 18.00 -10.67
N ASP A 348 37.88 17.08 -11.63
CA ASP A 348 38.67 17.04 -12.86
C ASP A 348 38.22 18.14 -13.85
N GLU A 349 36.94 18.54 -13.87
CA GLU A 349 36.43 19.70 -14.62
C GLU A 349 36.94 21.05 -14.05
N GLU A 350 36.93 21.25 -12.72
CA GLU A 350 37.51 22.46 -12.11
C GLU A 350 39.02 22.60 -12.41
N LYS A 351 39.77 21.49 -12.36
CA LYS A 351 41.20 21.47 -12.72
C LYS A 351 41.45 21.63 -14.22
N GLY A 352 40.43 21.38 -15.05
CA GLY A 352 40.44 21.67 -16.49
C GLY A 352 40.34 23.18 -16.78
N ASN A 353 39.31 23.83 -16.22
CA ASN A 353 39.10 25.28 -16.42
C ASN A 353 40.23 26.15 -15.84
N GLY A 354 40.89 25.70 -14.76
CA GLY A 354 42.04 26.39 -14.18
C GLY A 354 43.30 26.47 -15.06
N LYS A 355 43.28 25.99 -16.31
CA LYS A 355 44.43 25.98 -17.23
C LYS A 355 44.30 26.88 -18.47
N GLU A 356 43.15 27.47 -18.77
CA GLU A 356 43.00 28.35 -19.94
C GLU A 356 43.20 29.86 -19.64
N GLU A 357 43.04 30.32 -18.40
CA GLU A 357 43.26 31.75 -18.04
C GLU A 357 44.75 32.15 -17.89
N GLY A 358 45.67 31.42 -18.51
CA GLY A 358 47.11 31.51 -18.27
C GLY A 358 47.99 31.77 -19.49
N LYS A 359 47.46 32.28 -20.62
CA LYS A 359 48.29 32.48 -21.83
C LYS A 359 47.87 33.55 -22.85
N THR A 360 47.59 34.77 -22.40
CA THR A 360 47.63 35.97 -23.26
C THR A 360 48.42 37.09 -22.60
N ASP A 361 49.73 37.17 -22.88
CA ASP A 361 50.50 38.41 -23.08
C ASP A 361 51.98 38.08 -23.31
N ALA A 362 52.42 38.11 -24.58
CA ALA A 362 53.81 38.38 -25.02
C ALA A 362 53.98 38.18 -26.55
N SER A 363 53.61 39.17 -27.36
CA SER A 363 54.30 39.64 -28.60
C SER A 363 53.41 40.61 -29.38
#